data_AF-A0A7U4TII8-F1
#
_entry.id   AF-A0A7U4TII8-F1
#
_cell.length_a   1.000
_cell.length_b   1.000
_cell.length_c   1.000
_cell.angle_alpha   90.00
_cell.angle_beta   90.00
_cell.angle_gamma   90.00
#
_symmetry.space_group_name_H-M   'P 1'
#
loop_
_entity.id
_entity.type
_entity.pdbx_description
1 polymer ?
#
loop_
_entity_poly.entity_id
_entity_poly.type
_entity_poly.pdbx_seq_one_letter_code
_entity_poly.pdbx_strand_id
1 'polypeptide(L)'
;MTDKNLQSEIEKLKAEIERLKKELKKRKKYGLVGEDKPEDVVKMCREKLPVLKEVKTKEIITDITDKEKPVNLLIEGDNYHALSVLNYTHVKKVDVIYIDPPYNTGNDEFKYNDAFNHSSWLVFMKNRLEVARNLLQDNGVIFVQCDDNEQAYLKVLMDEIFGRDNFINTISLRISPPEGVKTTYMYMLETDKK
;
A
#
# COMPACT_ATOMS: atom_id res chain seq x y z
N MET A 1 29.00 0.66 42.91
CA MET A 1 29.50 0.55 41.52
C MET A 1 30.75 1.42 41.42
N THR A 2 31.88 0.84 41.03
CA THR A 2 33.17 1.52 40.90
C THR A 2 33.14 2.53 39.74
N ASP A 3 33.87 3.65 39.86
CA ASP A 3 33.96 4.71 38.83
C ASP A 3 34.25 4.18 37.41
N LYS A 4 35.03 3.10 37.30
CA LYS A 4 35.31 2.41 36.03
C LYS A 4 34.07 1.82 35.36
N ASN A 5 33.10 1.34 36.14
CA ASN A 5 31.89 0.72 35.60
C ASN A 5 30.95 1.80 35.02
N LEU A 6 30.85 2.93 35.72
CA LEU A 6 30.14 4.12 35.24
C LEU A 6 30.78 4.68 33.95
N GLN A 7 32.11 4.76 33.88
CA GLN A 7 32.79 5.22 32.67
C GLN A 7 32.53 4.31 31.46
N SER A 8 32.60 2.99 31.64
CA SER A 8 32.27 2.02 30.57
C SER A 8 30.82 2.14 30.10
N GLU A 9 29.87 2.37 31.01
CA GLU A 9 28.45 2.51 30.67
C GLU A 9 28.18 3.83 29.93
N ILE A 10 28.84 4.91 30.32
CA ILE A 10 28.80 6.20 29.60
C ILE A 10 29.36 6.05 28.18
N GLU A 11 30.45 5.31 27.97
CA GLU A 11 31.00 5.06 26.64
C GLU A 11 30.04 4.27 25.74
N LYS A 12 29.40 3.22 26.28
CA LYS A 12 28.36 2.46 25.56
C LYS A 12 27.18 3.34 25.16
N LEU A 13 26.67 4.16 26.08
CA LEU A 13 25.56 5.07 25.80
C LEU A 13 25.94 6.12 24.76
N LYS A 14 27.16 6.68 24.81
CA LYS A 14 27.66 7.61 23.79
C LYS A 14 27.76 6.96 22.41
N ALA A 15 28.24 5.71 22.34
CA ALA A 15 28.30 4.97 21.09
C ALA A 15 26.90 4.70 20.51
N GLU A 16 25.94 4.31 21.36
CA GLU A 16 24.54 4.12 20.96
C GLU A 16 23.90 5.43 20.46
N ILE A 17 24.15 6.56 21.15
CA ILE A 17 23.67 7.88 20.72
C ILE A 17 24.24 8.28 19.36
N GLU A 18 25.54 8.07 19.12
CA GLU A 18 26.15 8.40 17.83
C GLU A 18 25.64 7.49 16.71
N ARG A 19 25.39 6.21 16.99
CA ARG A 19 24.72 5.29 16.06
C ARG A 19 23.32 5.80 15.71
N LEU A 20 22.50 6.12 16.71
CA LEU A 20 21.13 6.62 16.52
C LEU A 20 21.12 7.95 15.76
N LYS A 21 22.03 8.88 16.05
CA LYS A 21 22.18 10.13 15.29
C LYS A 21 22.54 9.87 13.82
N LYS A 22 23.39 8.89 13.54
CA LYS A 22 23.76 8.50 12.17
C LYS A 22 22.57 7.89 11.42
N GLU A 23 21.77 7.07 12.09
CA GLU A 23 20.51 6.55 11.55
C GLU A 23 19.49 7.68 11.31
N LEU A 24 19.39 8.65 12.23
CA LEU A 24 18.49 9.80 12.10
C LEU A 24 18.88 10.71 10.93
N LYS A 25 20.18 10.93 10.70
CA LYS A 25 20.69 11.68 9.54
C LYS A 25 20.48 10.99 8.20
N LYS A 26 20.33 9.65 8.20
CA LYS A 26 19.98 8.88 6.99
C LYS A 26 18.49 8.93 6.66
N ARG A 27 17.65 9.37 7.60
CA ARG A 27 16.20 9.48 7.35
C ARG A 27 15.93 10.53 6.28
N LYS A 28 14.83 10.33 5.56
CA LYS A 28 14.37 11.25 4.53
C LYS A 28 14.25 12.67 5.08
N LYS A 29 14.79 13.65 4.35
CA LYS A 29 14.72 15.08 4.71
C LYS A 29 13.31 15.64 4.54
N TYR A 30 12.53 15.06 3.62
CA TYR A 30 11.14 15.39 3.33
C TYR A 30 10.38 14.11 2.97
N GLY A 31 9.12 14.01 3.34
CA GLY A 31 8.26 12.84 3.09
C GLY A 31 7.62 12.30 4.37
N LEU A 32 6.91 11.18 4.24
CA LEU A 32 6.28 10.51 5.38
C LEU A 32 7.35 9.81 6.22
N VAL A 33 7.34 10.04 7.54
CA VAL A 33 8.20 9.35 8.51
C VAL A 33 7.31 8.60 9.48
N GLY A 34 7.21 7.28 9.30
CA GLY A 34 6.42 6.38 10.14
C GLY A 34 7.27 5.40 10.93
N GLU A 35 6.63 4.67 11.84
CA GLU A 35 7.24 3.50 12.47
C GLU A 35 7.23 2.32 11.47
N ASP A 36 8.41 1.75 11.17
CA ASP A 36 8.52 0.53 10.38
C ASP A 36 8.14 -0.69 11.24
N LYS A 37 6.83 -0.89 11.44
CA LYS A 37 6.27 -2.12 12.02
C LYS A 37 5.62 -2.94 10.90
N PRO A 38 6.33 -3.93 10.32
CA PRO A 38 5.76 -4.74 9.25
C PRO A 38 4.59 -5.57 9.76
N GLU A 39 3.52 -5.63 8.97
CA GLU A 39 2.38 -6.51 9.19
C GLU A 39 2.84 -7.99 9.20
N ASP A 40 2.14 -8.83 9.95
CA ASP A 40 2.52 -10.25 10.05
C ASP A 40 2.40 -10.97 8.70
N VAL A 41 1.43 -10.57 7.85
CA VAL A 41 1.29 -11.07 6.48
C VAL A 41 2.55 -10.78 5.63
N VAL A 42 3.15 -9.60 5.79
CA VAL A 42 4.36 -9.19 5.07
C VAL A 42 5.56 -10.03 5.53
N LYS A 43 5.67 -10.28 6.84
CA LYS A 43 6.71 -11.16 7.40
C LYS A 43 6.54 -12.59 6.88
N MET A 44 5.32 -13.12 6.92
CA MET A 44 5.01 -14.46 6.44
C MET A 44 5.40 -14.65 4.97
N CYS A 45 5.10 -13.68 4.10
CA CYS A 45 5.47 -13.75 2.67
C CYS A 45 6.98 -13.83 2.42
N ARG A 46 7.81 -13.35 3.36
CA ARG A 46 9.28 -13.45 3.25
C ARG A 46 9.79 -14.85 3.55
N GLU A 47 9.10 -15.58 4.42
CA GLU A 47 9.50 -16.91 4.88
C GLU A 47 8.78 -18.03 4.13
N LYS A 48 7.53 -17.79 3.71
CA LYS A 48 6.64 -18.78 3.11
C LYS A 48 5.95 -18.18 1.90
N LEU A 49 6.10 -18.83 0.76
CA LEU A 49 5.44 -18.41 -0.48
C LEU A 49 3.95 -18.81 -0.45
N PRO A 50 3.03 -17.87 -0.66
CA PRO A 50 1.63 -18.20 -0.81
C PRO A 50 1.40 -19.07 -2.06
N VAL A 51 0.55 -20.09 -1.93
CA VAL A 51 0.17 -21.00 -3.03
C VAL A 51 -1.31 -20.85 -3.33
N LEU A 52 -1.65 -20.56 -4.58
CA LEU A 52 -3.03 -20.49 -5.02
C LEU A 52 -3.59 -21.90 -5.19
N LYS A 53 -4.78 -22.14 -4.64
CA LYS A 53 -5.53 -23.37 -4.82
C LYS A 53 -6.78 -23.08 -5.65
N GLU A 54 -6.87 -23.73 -6.81
CA GLU A 54 -8.04 -23.63 -7.67
C GLU A 54 -9.28 -24.25 -7.00
N VAL A 55 -10.41 -23.55 -7.11
CA VAL A 55 -11.72 -24.02 -6.63
C VAL A 55 -12.62 -24.26 -7.84
N LYS A 56 -12.53 -25.47 -8.41
CA LYS A 56 -13.23 -25.85 -9.65
C LYS A 56 -14.76 -25.64 -9.59
N THR A 57 -15.36 -25.70 -8.41
CA THR A 57 -16.80 -25.48 -8.22
C THR A 57 -17.22 -24.02 -8.35
N LYS A 58 -16.27 -23.07 -8.32
CA LYS A 58 -16.49 -21.62 -8.46
C LYS A 58 -15.84 -21.06 -9.73
N GLU A 59 -15.65 -21.90 -10.75
CA GLU A 59 -15.10 -21.44 -12.03
C GLU A 59 -15.98 -20.34 -12.63
N ILE A 60 -15.36 -19.26 -13.09
CA ILE A 60 -16.06 -18.14 -13.73
C ILE A 60 -16.31 -18.53 -15.18
N ILE A 61 -17.52 -19.01 -15.46
CA ILE A 61 -17.93 -19.40 -16.80
C ILE A 61 -18.38 -18.14 -17.55
N THR A 62 -17.58 -17.71 -18.51
CA THR A 62 -18.01 -16.79 -19.58
C THR A 62 -18.47 -17.65 -20.77
N ASP A 63 -19.55 -17.26 -21.47
CA ASP A 63 -20.31 -18.10 -22.43
C ASP A 63 -19.59 -19.35 -22.97
N ILE A 64 -20.16 -20.52 -22.67
CA ILE A 64 -19.60 -21.87 -22.88
C ILE A 64 -19.14 -22.16 -24.32
N THR A 65 -19.59 -21.36 -25.30
CA THR A 65 -19.35 -21.59 -26.73
C THR A 65 -18.02 -21.08 -27.25
N ASP A 66 -17.25 -20.29 -26.49
CA ASP A 66 -16.10 -19.55 -27.05
C ASP A 66 -14.82 -19.69 -26.22
N LYS A 67 -13.93 -20.60 -26.65
CA LYS A 67 -12.65 -20.90 -25.98
C LYS A 67 -11.58 -19.81 -26.15
N GLU A 68 -11.84 -18.77 -26.94
CA GLU A 68 -10.89 -17.68 -27.19
C GLU A 68 -11.12 -16.46 -26.28
N LYS A 69 -12.13 -16.48 -25.41
CA LYS A 69 -12.42 -15.36 -24.52
C LYS A 69 -11.39 -15.22 -23.38
N PRO A 70 -11.18 -13.97 -22.87
CA PRO A 70 -10.25 -13.70 -21.79
C PRO A 70 -10.65 -14.41 -20.49
N VAL A 71 -9.65 -14.92 -19.77
CA VAL A 71 -9.82 -15.57 -18.47
C VAL A 71 -9.94 -14.52 -17.38
N ASN A 72 -11.02 -14.57 -16.60
CA ASN A 72 -11.20 -13.74 -15.41
C ASN A 72 -10.77 -14.51 -14.16
N LEU A 73 -10.02 -13.86 -13.28
CA LEU A 73 -9.52 -14.45 -12.04
C LEU A 73 -10.17 -13.78 -10.82
N LEU A 74 -10.65 -14.61 -9.89
CA LEU A 74 -11.08 -14.18 -8.55
C LEU A 74 -10.20 -14.89 -7.50
N ILE A 75 -9.48 -14.10 -6.71
CA ILE A 75 -8.60 -14.61 -5.65
C ILE A 75 -9.21 -14.27 -4.29
N GLU A 76 -9.50 -15.29 -3.50
CA GLU A 76 -10.01 -15.15 -2.14
C GLU A 76 -8.84 -15.24 -1.14
N GLY A 77 -8.61 -14.18 -0.37
CA GLY A 77 -7.54 -14.12 0.63
C GLY A 77 -7.15 -12.69 0.99
N ASP A 78 -6.07 -12.55 1.76
CA ASP A 78 -5.46 -11.23 2.00
C ASP A 78 -4.90 -10.68 0.68
N ASN A 79 -5.22 -9.43 0.38
CA ASN A 79 -4.79 -8.77 -0.85
C ASN A 79 -3.26 -8.66 -0.96
N TYR A 80 -2.52 -8.52 0.14
CA TYR A 80 -1.06 -8.53 0.10
C TYR A 80 -0.51 -9.90 -0.34
N HIS A 81 -1.12 -11.00 0.12
CA HIS A 81 -0.77 -12.34 -0.37
C HIS A 81 -1.09 -12.50 -1.86
N ALA A 82 -2.30 -12.09 -2.28
CA ALA A 82 -2.71 -12.20 -3.68
C ALA A 82 -1.78 -11.40 -4.61
N LEU A 83 -1.49 -10.14 -4.26
CA LEU A 83 -0.56 -9.29 -4.98
C LEU A 83 0.85 -9.89 -5.02
N SER A 84 1.32 -10.46 -3.90
CA SER A 84 2.64 -11.12 -3.84
C SER A 84 2.75 -12.31 -4.79
N VAL A 85 1.69 -13.13 -4.94
CA VAL A 85 1.67 -14.22 -5.94
C VAL A 85 1.65 -13.66 -7.36
N LEU A 86 0.79 -12.67 -7.61
CA LEU A 86 0.69 -12.04 -8.93
C LEU A 86 2.02 -11.41 -9.34
N ASN A 87 2.82 -10.93 -8.39
CA ASN A 87 4.15 -10.39 -8.65
C ASN A 87 5.17 -11.42 -9.17
N TYR A 88 4.86 -12.72 -9.19
CA TYR A 88 5.70 -13.72 -9.88
C TYR A 88 5.29 -13.94 -11.34
N THR A 89 4.05 -13.60 -11.70
CA THR A 89 3.44 -14.01 -12.98
C THR A 89 3.01 -12.82 -13.85
N HIS A 90 2.74 -11.67 -13.24
CA HIS A 90 2.10 -10.49 -13.84
C HIS A 90 2.90 -9.19 -13.67
N VAL A 91 4.21 -9.28 -13.38
CA VAL A 91 5.11 -8.11 -13.36
C VAL A 91 5.02 -7.37 -14.69
N LYS A 92 4.75 -6.06 -14.63
CA LYS A 92 4.58 -5.19 -15.80
C LYS A 92 3.55 -5.69 -16.82
N LYS A 93 2.48 -6.36 -16.38
CA LYS A 93 1.41 -6.86 -17.27
C LYS A 93 0.06 -6.17 -17.08
N VAL A 94 -0.13 -5.41 -16.00
CA VAL A 94 -1.41 -4.79 -15.68
C VAL A 94 -1.50 -3.39 -16.28
N ASP A 95 -2.50 -3.14 -17.12
CA ASP A 95 -2.76 -1.83 -17.71
C ASP A 95 -3.38 -0.84 -16.72
N VAL A 96 -4.37 -1.31 -15.95
CA VAL A 96 -5.18 -0.47 -15.06
C VAL A 96 -5.39 -1.16 -13.72
N ILE A 97 -5.18 -0.42 -12.63
CA ILE A 97 -5.55 -0.83 -11.27
C ILE A 97 -6.59 0.13 -10.73
N TYR A 98 -7.65 -0.39 -10.12
CA TYR A 98 -8.63 0.39 -9.36
C TYR A 98 -8.74 -0.19 -7.95
N ILE A 99 -8.65 0.65 -6.93
CA ILE A 99 -8.84 0.25 -5.54
C ILE A 99 -9.69 1.25 -4.76
N ASP A 100 -10.49 0.71 -3.84
CA ASP A 100 -11.30 1.45 -2.86
C ASP A 100 -10.92 0.99 -1.45
N PRO A 101 -9.78 1.48 -0.90
CA PRO A 101 -9.29 1.08 0.43
C PRO A 101 -10.19 1.62 1.56
N PRO A 102 -10.10 1.06 2.78
CA PRO A 102 -10.82 1.59 3.94
C PRO A 102 -10.41 3.05 4.21
N TYR A 103 -11.38 3.88 4.60
CA TYR A 103 -11.19 5.33 4.76
C TYR A 103 -10.76 5.76 6.17
N ASN A 104 -10.61 4.82 7.10
CA ASN A 104 -10.21 5.10 8.48
C ASN A 104 -11.18 6.05 9.19
N THR A 105 -12.49 5.84 8.98
CA THR A 105 -13.56 6.72 9.47
C THR A 105 -13.97 6.43 10.91
N GLY A 106 -13.46 5.34 11.50
CA GLY A 106 -13.84 4.87 12.83
C GLY A 106 -15.23 4.22 12.89
N ASN A 107 -15.84 3.91 11.74
CA ASN A 107 -17.12 3.22 11.67
C ASN A 107 -16.88 1.78 11.22
N ASP A 108 -16.85 0.86 12.20
CA ASP A 108 -16.58 -0.57 12.03
C ASP A 108 -17.73 -1.37 11.37
N GLU A 109 -18.44 -0.80 10.39
CA GLU A 109 -19.52 -1.52 9.70
C GLU A 109 -18.99 -2.51 8.64
N PHE A 110 -17.70 -2.43 8.27
CA PHE A 110 -17.08 -3.34 7.30
C PHE A 110 -16.00 -4.22 7.96
N LYS A 111 -15.78 -5.41 7.39
CA LYS A 111 -14.87 -6.47 7.90
C LYS A 111 -13.36 -6.13 7.80
N TYR A 112 -13.02 -4.85 7.75
CA TYR A 112 -11.66 -4.32 7.82
C TYR A 112 -11.55 -3.48 9.10
N ASN A 113 -10.39 -3.55 9.77
CA ASN A 113 -10.15 -2.74 10.95
C ASN A 113 -10.18 -1.25 10.56
N ASP A 114 -11.25 -0.51 10.83
CA ASP A 114 -11.39 0.91 10.46
C ASP A 114 -10.89 1.85 11.59
N ALA A 115 -10.23 1.27 12.59
CA ALA A 115 -9.61 1.95 13.72
C ALA A 115 -8.07 1.88 13.63
N PHE A 116 -7.50 2.20 12.47
CA PHE A 116 -6.05 2.33 12.36
C PHE A 116 -5.60 3.69 12.91
N ASN A 117 -4.53 3.69 13.69
CA ASN A 117 -3.71 4.91 13.78
C ASN A 117 -3.21 5.25 12.37
N HIS A 118 -3.21 6.53 11.97
CA HIS A 118 -2.80 6.97 10.63
C HIS A 118 -1.48 6.36 10.15
N SER A 119 -0.51 6.18 11.06
CA SER A 119 0.76 5.52 10.74
C SER A 119 0.59 4.06 10.29
N SER A 120 -0.30 3.31 10.94
CA SER A 120 -0.61 1.92 10.57
C SER A 120 -1.34 1.84 9.24
N TRP A 121 -2.28 2.76 8.97
CA TRP A 121 -2.98 2.82 7.68
C TRP A 121 -2.01 3.11 6.54
N LEU A 122 -1.09 4.06 6.73
CA LEU A 122 -0.07 4.37 5.73
C LEU A 122 0.89 3.21 5.48
N VAL A 123 1.31 2.47 6.53
CA VAL A 123 2.12 1.26 6.36
C VAL A 123 1.34 0.19 5.59
N PHE A 124 0.07 -0.03 5.93
CA PHE A 124 -0.82 -0.96 5.24
C PHE A 124 -0.95 -0.64 3.75
N MET A 125 -1.20 0.62 3.42
CA MET A 125 -1.32 1.08 2.03
C MET A 125 0.01 1.00 1.30
N LYS A 126 1.11 1.42 1.93
CA LYS A 126 2.45 1.41 1.35
C LYS A 126 2.83 0.01 0.85
N ASN A 127 2.69 -1.00 1.72
CA ASN A 127 3.03 -2.38 1.38
C ASN A 127 2.30 -2.86 0.12
N ARG A 128 1.03 -2.49 -0.04
CA ARG A 128 0.19 -2.92 -1.18
C ARG A 128 0.48 -2.11 -2.44
N LEU A 129 0.63 -0.80 -2.31
CA LEU A 129 0.93 0.10 -3.42
C LEU A 129 2.31 -0.18 -4.03
N GLU A 130 3.31 -0.54 -3.21
CA GLU A 130 4.64 -0.95 -3.69
C GLU A 130 4.57 -2.22 -4.56
N VAL A 131 3.78 -3.22 -4.15
CA VAL A 131 3.59 -4.41 -4.98
C VAL A 131 2.76 -4.10 -6.23
N ALA A 132 1.70 -3.28 -6.10
CA ALA A 132 0.88 -2.85 -7.24
C ALA A 132 1.71 -2.11 -8.31
N ARG A 133 2.67 -1.27 -7.90
CA ARG A 133 3.59 -0.57 -8.81
C ARG A 133 4.40 -1.52 -9.68
N ASN A 134 4.77 -2.69 -9.18
CA ASN A 134 5.52 -3.70 -9.92
C ASN A 134 4.66 -4.43 -10.96
N LEU A 135 3.36 -4.55 -10.70
CA LEU A 135 2.40 -5.21 -11.60
C LEU A 135 2.03 -4.33 -12.79
N LEU A 136 1.97 -3.00 -12.58
CA LEU A 136 1.61 -2.05 -13.63
C LEU A 136 2.65 -1.99 -14.75
N GLN A 137 2.18 -1.99 -15.99
CA GLN A 137 2.98 -1.67 -17.17
C GLN A 137 3.63 -0.27 -17.07
N ASP A 138 4.57 0.05 -17.95
CA ASP A 138 5.30 1.33 -17.94
C ASP A 138 4.42 2.55 -18.29
N ASN A 139 3.29 2.32 -18.96
CA ASN A 139 2.23 3.29 -19.23
C ASN A 139 0.91 2.93 -18.49
N GLY A 140 1.01 2.08 -17.46
CA GLY A 140 -0.14 1.65 -16.68
C GLY A 140 -0.63 2.76 -15.74
N VAL A 141 -1.92 2.76 -15.44
CA VAL A 141 -2.54 3.75 -14.55
C VAL A 141 -3.16 3.11 -13.32
N ILE A 142 -3.06 3.78 -12.18
CA ILE A 142 -3.73 3.39 -10.93
C ILE A 142 -4.71 4.46 -10.48
N PHE A 143 -5.90 4.01 -10.09
CA PHE A 143 -6.96 4.78 -9.49
C PHE A 143 -7.11 4.35 -8.03
N VAL A 144 -6.95 5.30 -7.10
CA VAL A 144 -7.18 5.07 -5.68
C VAL A 144 -8.27 6.00 -5.19
N GLN A 145 -9.38 5.41 -4.75
CA GLN A 145 -10.48 6.12 -4.14
C GLN A 145 -10.16 6.45 -2.67
N CYS A 146 -10.50 7.65 -2.22
CA CYS A 146 -10.23 8.10 -0.86
C CYS A 146 -11.26 9.15 -0.42
N ASP A 147 -11.48 9.28 0.88
CA ASP A 147 -12.24 10.37 1.48
C ASP A 147 -11.32 11.55 1.88
N ASP A 148 -11.90 12.59 2.48
CA ASP A 148 -11.18 13.78 2.94
C ASP A 148 -10.15 13.51 4.07
N ASN A 149 -10.27 12.41 4.82
CA ASN A 149 -9.43 12.14 6.00
C ASN A 149 -8.01 11.71 5.60
N GLU A 150 -7.90 10.80 4.64
CA GLU A 150 -6.61 10.19 4.28
C GLU A 150 -6.00 10.76 2.98
N GLN A 151 -6.75 11.59 2.23
CA GLN A 151 -6.35 11.99 0.87
C GLN A 151 -4.96 12.63 0.81
N ALA A 152 -4.64 13.51 1.76
CA ALA A 152 -3.41 14.27 1.74
C ALA A 152 -2.20 13.37 2.00
N TYR A 153 -2.33 12.43 2.94
CA TYR A 153 -1.27 11.48 3.26
C TYR A 153 -1.11 10.45 2.16
N LEU A 154 -2.21 9.95 1.61
CA LEU A 154 -2.22 9.06 0.45
C LEU A 154 -1.51 9.72 -0.74
N LYS A 155 -1.79 10.99 -1.05
CA LYS A 155 -1.12 11.70 -2.14
C LYS A 155 0.39 11.76 -1.96
N VAL A 156 0.88 12.05 -0.75
CA VAL A 156 2.33 12.07 -0.46
C VAL A 156 2.93 10.67 -0.59
N LEU A 157 2.23 9.64 -0.13
CA LEU A 157 2.66 8.25 -0.26
C LEU A 157 2.73 7.82 -1.74
N MET A 158 1.73 8.19 -2.53
CA MET A 158 1.70 7.89 -3.96
C MET A 158 2.81 8.65 -4.71
N ASP A 159 3.10 9.90 -4.37
CA ASP A 159 4.24 10.64 -4.92
C ASP A 159 5.58 9.93 -4.63
N GLU A 160 5.71 9.32 -3.45
CA GLU A 160 6.89 8.57 -3.06
C GLU A 160 7.05 7.26 -3.83
N ILE A 161 5.96 6.54 -4.09
CA ILE A 161 5.99 5.21 -4.74
C ILE A 161 6.01 5.30 -6.26
N PHE A 162 5.17 6.17 -6.83
CA PHE A 162 4.96 6.28 -8.28
C PHE A 162 5.78 7.42 -8.90
N GLY A 163 6.33 8.32 -8.09
CA GLY A 163 7.01 9.52 -8.55
C GLY A 163 6.04 10.67 -8.73
N ARG A 164 6.37 11.82 -8.12
CA ARG A 164 5.53 13.03 -8.15
C ARG A 164 5.20 13.50 -9.57
N ASP A 165 6.14 13.38 -10.50
CA ASP A 165 5.96 13.85 -11.88
C ASP A 165 4.97 12.98 -12.66
N ASN A 166 4.73 11.74 -12.21
CA ASN A 166 3.78 10.82 -12.84
C ASN A 166 2.34 11.00 -12.31
N PHE A 167 2.11 11.96 -11.42
CA PHE A 167 0.76 12.37 -11.06
C PHE A 167 0.03 12.96 -12.27
N ILE A 168 -1.17 12.43 -12.56
CA ILE A 168 -1.98 12.89 -13.68
C ILE A 168 -3.08 13.84 -13.19
N ASN A 169 -3.96 13.38 -12.30
CA ASN A 169 -5.08 14.20 -11.83
C ASN A 169 -5.74 13.69 -10.54
N THR A 170 -6.53 14.55 -9.92
CA THR A 170 -7.48 14.21 -8.86
C THR A 170 -8.89 14.44 -9.38
N ILE A 171 -9.74 13.41 -9.31
CA ILE A 171 -11.15 13.49 -9.73
C ILE A 171 -12.00 13.62 -8.46
N SER A 172 -12.74 14.71 -8.33
CA SER A 172 -13.68 14.92 -7.23
C SER A 172 -15.06 14.41 -7.61
N LEU A 173 -15.56 13.43 -6.85
CA LEU A 173 -16.89 12.85 -7.02
C LEU A 173 -17.82 13.38 -5.93
N ARG A 174 -18.95 13.96 -6.37
CA ARG A 174 -20.01 14.43 -5.47
C ARG A 174 -20.97 13.28 -5.19
N ILE A 175 -20.98 12.80 -3.95
CA ILE A 175 -21.75 11.61 -3.54
C ILE A 175 -23.07 11.99 -2.82
N SER A 176 -23.22 13.24 -2.36
CA SER A 176 -24.46 13.72 -1.72
C SER A 176 -24.79 15.20 -2.00
N PRO A 177 -26.07 15.61 -1.86
CA PRO A 177 -26.50 17.01 -1.93
C PRO A 177 -25.88 17.88 -0.80
N PRO A 178 -25.98 19.22 -0.88
CA PRO A 178 -25.20 20.19 -0.08
C PRO A 178 -25.70 20.36 1.36
N GLU A 179 -25.96 19.27 2.08
CA GLU A 179 -26.22 19.29 3.53
C GLU A 179 -25.02 18.78 4.36
N GLY A 180 -23.94 18.40 3.68
CA GLY A 180 -22.65 18.05 4.25
C GLY A 180 -21.70 17.69 3.11
N VAL A 181 -20.50 18.27 3.09
CA VAL A 181 -19.51 17.97 2.05
C VAL A 181 -19.01 16.54 2.30
N LYS A 182 -19.59 15.57 1.60
CA LYS A 182 -18.98 14.25 1.39
C LYS A 182 -18.39 14.26 -0.01
N THR A 183 -17.09 14.51 -0.12
CA THR A 183 -16.37 14.45 -1.39
C THR A 183 -15.48 13.21 -1.36
N THR A 184 -15.61 12.37 -2.37
CA THR A 184 -14.63 11.30 -2.61
C THR A 184 -13.67 11.77 -3.68
N TYR A 185 -12.39 11.50 -3.49
CA TYR A 185 -11.34 11.81 -4.45
C TYR A 185 -10.83 10.51 -5.06
N MET A 186 -10.65 10.52 -6.37
CA MET A 186 -9.96 9.45 -7.07
C MET A 186 -8.64 10.01 -7.59
N TYR A 187 -7.54 9.44 -7.11
CA TYR A 187 -6.19 9.78 -7.54
C TYR A 187 -5.82 8.96 -8.77
N MET A 188 -5.44 9.63 -9.85
CA MET A 188 -4.94 9.00 -11.07
C MET A 188 -3.45 9.28 -11.22
N LEU A 189 -2.64 8.22 -11.20
CA LEU A 189 -1.20 8.27 -11.45
C LEU A 189 -0.82 7.30 -12.56
N GLU A 190 0.14 7.73 -13.38
CA GLU A 190 0.84 6.88 -14.34
C GLU A 190 2.09 6.31 -13.69
N THR A 191 2.67 5.28 -14.29
CA THR A 191 3.91 4.69 -13.81
C THR A 191 5.16 5.41 -14.29
N ASP A 192 5.28 5.71 -15.58
CA ASP A 192 6.41 6.43 -16.16
C ASP A 192 5.94 7.32 -17.34
N LYS A 193 6.09 8.65 -17.23
CA LYS A 193 5.89 9.56 -18.37
C LYS A 193 6.96 9.33 -19.43
N LYS A 194 6.55 9.21 -20.70
CA LYS A 194 7.45 9.34 -21.86
C LYS A 194 7.97 10.76 -22.00
#